data_AF-A0AAE9YMA3-F1
#
_entry.id   AF-A0AAE9YMA3-F1
#
_cell.length_a   1.000
_cell.length_b   1.000
_cell.length_c   1.000
_cell.angle_alpha   90.00
_cell.angle_beta   90.00
_cell.angle_gamma   90.00
#
_symmetry.space_group_name_H-M   'P 1'
#
loop_
_entity.id
_entity.type
_entity.pdbx_description
1 polymer ?
#
loop_
_entity_poly.entity_id
_entity_poly.type
_entity_poly.pdbx_seq_one_letter_code
_entity_poly.pdbx_strand_id
1 'polypeptide(L)'
;MSQNNSNSTVTINLGFIQFTIPGRKFLMISGPIFLLLMSYLIWQAKIDQSFNEYFYPERSEQYNKFHELHPIIEELANRWNKVSNLNGYKTSNVRYIRDHIHDALPPYKNLALDKVNLVTQIAWNWHLARIFIILADMESNYSHIEKAFLHLKKAEELSTKSQQLAQKELKQLKDISIHKMILRERINAYAIGYFIKKEQQDFLLAKKHLKSLGGCDVLTNERFFHKKIANVINCPYLELTQPENNEVRTE
;
A
#
# COMPACT_ATOMS: atom_id res chain seq x y z
N MET A 1 65.25 15.14 24.12
CA MET A 1 64.02 15.31 23.32
C MET A 1 64.10 14.33 22.15
N SER A 2 63.43 13.17 22.24
CA SER A 2 63.43 12.17 21.18
C SER A 2 62.18 12.39 20.33
N GLN A 3 62.35 12.90 19.11
CA GLN A 3 61.27 12.99 18.13
C GLN A 3 61.05 11.59 17.55
N ASN A 4 59.99 10.93 18.01
CA ASN A 4 59.56 9.64 17.49
C ASN A 4 58.84 9.85 16.15
N ASN A 5 59.60 9.95 15.06
CA ASN A 5 59.06 10.01 13.70
C ASN A 5 58.74 8.58 13.21
N SER A 6 57.66 8.01 13.74
CA SER A 6 57.11 6.78 13.17
C SER A 6 56.43 7.11 11.84
N ASN A 7 57.13 6.91 10.72
CA ASN A 7 56.52 6.83 9.40
C ASN A 7 55.69 5.54 9.32
N SER A 8 54.51 5.56 9.93
CA SER A 8 53.59 4.44 9.97
C SER A 8 53.18 4.06 8.54
N THR A 9 53.53 2.86 8.08
CA THR A 9 53.09 2.30 6.79
C THR A 9 51.92 1.36 7.00
N VAL A 10 50.95 1.38 6.10
CA VAL A 10 49.82 0.44 6.11
C VAL A 10 50.05 -0.59 5.01
N THR A 11 50.02 -1.87 5.40
CA THR A 11 50.15 -2.99 4.47
C THR A 11 48.77 -3.59 4.25
N ILE A 12 48.34 -3.65 2.99
CA ILE A 12 47.07 -4.26 2.59
C ILE A 12 47.38 -5.57 1.87
N ASN A 13 46.83 -6.67 2.37
CA ASN A 13 46.93 -7.99 1.74
C ASN A 13 45.61 -8.32 1.02
N LEU A 14 45.68 -8.48 -0.30
CA LEU A 14 44.58 -8.98 -1.12
C LEU A 14 45.05 -10.28 -1.81
N GLY A 15 44.81 -11.42 -1.14
CA GLY A 15 45.27 -12.72 -1.63
C GLY A 15 46.80 -12.77 -1.74
N PHE A 16 47.33 -13.01 -2.95
CA PHE A 16 48.77 -13.16 -3.22
C PHE A 16 49.51 -11.83 -3.45
N ILE A 17 48.83 -10.68 -3.37
CA ILE A 17 49.43 -9.38 -3.65
C ILE A 17 49.46 -8.54 -2.37
N GLN A 18 50.66 -8.04 -2.04
CA GLN A 18 50.92 -7.22 -0.87
C GLN A 18 51.32 -5.81 -1.31
N PHE A 19 50.52 -4.81 -0.92
CA PHE A 19 50.81 -3.41 -1.18
C PHE A 19 51.16 -2.70 0.13
N THR A 20 52.31 -2.03 0.15
CA THR A 20 52.74 -1.23 1.31
C THR A 20 52.63 0.24 0.95
N ILE A 21 51.72 0.96 1.61
CA ILE A 21 51.45 2.38 1.35
C ILE A 21 51.86 3.20 2.58
N PRO A 22 52.55 4.35 2.43
CA PRO A 22 52.81 5.25 3.55
C PRO A 22 51.47 5.67 4.19
N GLY A 23 51.32 5.54 5.51
CA GLY A 23 50.03 5.74 6.19
C GLY A 23 49.42 7.12 5.97
N ARG A 24 50.25 8.15 5.78
CA ARG A 24 49.80 9.49 5.39
C ARG A 24 49.14 9.52 4.01
N LYS A 25 49.66 8.77 3.02
CA LYS A 25 49.06 8.64 1.68
C LYS A 25 47.85 7.72 1.69
N PHE A 26 47.85 6.67 2.52
CA PHE A 26 46.69 5.81 2.71
C PHE A 26 45.50 6.60 3.24
N LEU A 27 45.66 7.36 4.34
CA LEU A 27 44.61 8.21 4.89
C LEU A 27 44.13 9.30 3.90
N MET A 28 45.05 9.87 3.10
CA MET A 28 44.70 10.87 2.09
C MET A 28 43.84 10.31 0.94
N ILE A 29 43.97 9.02 0.63
CA ILE A 29 43.22 8.34 -0.44
C ILE A 29 41.96 7.68 0.12
N SER A 30 42.07 6.97 1.24
CA SER A 30 40.98 6.23 1.87
C SER A 30 39.96 7.15 2.53
N GLY A 31 40.38 8.30 3.07
CA GLY A 31 39.49 9.28 3.71
C GLY A 31 38.43 9.82 2.75
N PRO A 32 38.80 10.39 1.58
CA PRO A 32 37.85 10.84 0.57
C PRO A 32 36.98 9.72 0.00
N ILE A 33 37.54 8.53 -0.23
CA ILE A 33 36.76 7.37 -0.71
C ILE A 33 35.70 6.98 0.33
N PHE A 34 36.07 6.91 1.61
CA PHE A 34 35.15 6.61 2.69
C PHE A 34 34.09 7.70 2.86
N LEU A 35 34.47 8.98 2.76
CA LEU A 35 33.53 10.11 2.78
C LEU A 35 32.57 10.06 1.59
N LEU A 36 33.05 9.74 0.39
CA LEU A 36 32.23 9.54 -0.79
C LEU A 36 31.26 8.36 -0.60
N LEU A 37 31.73 7.24 -0.06
CA LEU A 37 30.91 6.06 0.21
C LEU A 37 29.84 6.34 1.28
N MET A 38 30.20 7.06 2.35
CA MET A 38 29.26 7.51 3.37
C MET A 38 28.26 8.53 2.80
N SER A 39 28.72 9.47 1.99
CA SER A 39 27.84 10.43 1.32
C SER A 39 26.90 9.74 0.34
N TYR A 40 27.37 8.72 -0.40
CA TYR A 40 26.55 7.86 -1.24
C TYR A 40 25.52 7.11 -0.40
N LEU A 41 25.88 6.51 0.74
CA LEU A 41 24.93 5.84 1.62
C LEU A 41 23.87 6.81 2.19
N ILE A 42 24.26 8.04 2.54
CA ILE A 42 23.33 9.06 3.04
C ILE A 42 22.42 9.60 1.93
N TRP A 43 22.94 9.71 0.70
CA TRP A 43 22.22 10.30 -0.45
C TRP A 43 21.70 9.25 -1.44
N GLN A 44 21.78 7.97 -1.09
CA GLN A 44 21.51 6.87 -2.01
C GLN A 44 20.12 6.99 -2.62
N ALA A 45 19.11 7.29 -1.80
CA ALA A 45 17.74 7.48 -2.26
C ALA A 45 17.60 8.62 -3.28
N LYS A 46 18.34 9.72 -3.10
CA LYS A 46 18.30 10.88 -4.01
C LYS A 46 19.06 10.60 -5.30
N ILE A 47 20.18 9.88 -5.22
CA ILE A 47 20.97 9.44 -6.37
C ILE A 47 20.17 8.44 -7.20
N ASP A 48 19.53 7.45 -6.56
CA ASP A 48 18.69 6.45 -7.22
C ASP A 48 17.46 7.11 -7.87
N GLN A 49 16.85 8.11 -7.22
CA GLN A 49 15.77 8.89 -7.81
C GLN A 49 16.24 9.64 -9.06
N SER A 50 17.31 10.44 -8.97
CA SER A 50 17.83 11.19 -10.12
C SER A 50 18.32 10.28 -11.24
N PHE A 51 18.90 9.12 -10.92
CA PHE A 51 19.29 8.11 -11.90
C PHE A 51 18.06 7.56 -12.64
N ASN A 52 17.00 7.19 -11.91
CA ASN A 52 15.77 6.70 -12.52
C ASN A 52 15.04 7.77 -13.35
N GLU A 53 15.03 9.02 -12.90
CA GLU A 53 14.47 10.15 -13.65
C GLU A 53 15.22 10.37 -14.97
N TYR A 54 16.54 10.22 -14.98
CA TYR A 54 17.37 10.43 -16.17
C TYR A 54 17.28 9.27 -17.17
N PHE A 55 17.40 8.02 -16.70
CA PHE A 55 17.43 6.84 -17.59
C PHE A 55 16.04 6.27 -17.90
N TYR A 56 15.05 6.52 -17.05
CA TYR A 56 13.68 6.00 -17.19
C TYR A 56 12.62 7.07 -16.92
N PRO A 57 12.59 8.17 -17.70
CA PRO A 57 11.75 9.33 -17.42
C PRO A 57 10.25 9.00 -17.35
N GLU A 58 9.73 8.22 -18.30
CA GLU A 58 8.31 7.82 -18.32
C GLU A 58 7.93 7.01 -17.08
N ARG A 59 8.77 6.06 -16.66
CA ARG A 59 8.54 5.25 -15.45
C ARG A 59 8.53 6.13 -14.21
N SER A 60 9.46 7.09 -14.12
CA SER A 60 9.55 8.01 -12.99
C SER A 60 8.31 8.91 -12.92
N GLU A 61 7.87 9.45 -14.05
CA GLU A 61 6.66 10.27 -14.14
C GLU A 61 5.41 9.49 -13.68
N GLN A 62 5.21 8.27 -14.21
CA GLN A 62 4.09 7.41 -13.80
C GLN A 62 4.14 7.07 -12.30
N TYR A 63 5.33 6.77 -11.77
CA TYR A 63 5.53 6.47 -10.36
C TYR A 63 5.23 7.67 -9.46
N ASN A 64 5.71 8.86 -9.82
CA ASN A 64 5.49 10.08 -9.07
C ASN A 64 3.99 10.47 -9.03
N LYS A 65 3.30 10.39 -10.18
CA LYS A 65 1.84 10.63 -10.23
C LYS A 65 1.06 9.65 -9.37
N PHE A 66 1.46 8.37 -9.36
CA PHE A 66 0.88 7.39 -8.44
C PHE A 66 1.10 7.82 -6.98
N HIS A 67 2.33 8.17 -6.61
CA HIS A 67 2.67 8.54 -5.23
C HIS A 67 2.01 9.84 -4.75
N GLU A 68 1.67 10.75 -5.65
CA GLU A 68 0.93 11.97 -5.34
C GLU A 68 -0.55 11.68 -5.01
N LEU A 69 -1.20 10.85 -5.83
CA LEU A 69 -2.64 10.59 -5.71
C LEU A 69 -2.99 9.47 -4.73
N HIS A 70 -2.10 8.48 -4.59
CA HIS A 70 -2.36 7.28 -3.80
C HIS A 70 -2.69 7.54 -2.32
N PRO A 71 -2.03 8.47 -1.60
CA PRO A 71 -2.35 8.77 -0.20
C PRO A 71 -3.79 9.28 -0.01
N ILE A 72 -4.33 10.02 -0.99
CA ILE A 72 -5.72 10.51 -0.94
C ILE A 72 -6.70 9.33 -1.01
N ILE A 73 -6.42 8.38 -1.91
CA ILE A 73 -7.21 7.16 -2.08
C ILE A 73 -7.13 6.24 -0.86
N GLU A 74 -5.95 6.13 -0.28
CA GLU A 74 -5.74 5.39 0.96
C GLU A 74 -6.54 6.00 2.12
N GLU A 75 -6.50 7.32 2.27
CA GLU A 75 -7.23 8.03 3.32
C GLU A 75 -8.75 7.88 3.18
N LEU A 76 -9.30 7.97 1.96
CA LEU A 76 -10.71 7.66 1.69
C LEU A 76 -11.09 6.26 2.17
N ALA A 77 -10.27 5.26 1.84
CA ALA A 77 -10.53 3.87 2.21
C ALA A 77 -10.36 3.61 3.71
N ASN A 78 -9.42 4.31 4.36
CA ASN A 78 -9.21 4.23 5.81
C ASN A 78 -10.36 4.88 6.58
N ARG A 79 -10.88 6.01 6.11
CA ARG A 79 -12.08 6.64 6.69
C ARG A 79 -13.31 5.78 6.51
N TRP A 80 -13.45 5.11 5.36
CA TRP A 80 -14.56 4.20 5.12
C TRP A 80 -14.60 3.06 6.14
N ASN A 81 -13.46 2.44 6.44
CA ASN A 81 -13.37 1.41 7.49
C ASN A 81 -13.85 1.91 8.88
N LYS A 82 -13.80 3.22 9.14
CA LYS A 82 -14.21 3.83 10.42
C LYS A 82 -15.68 4.22 10.47
N VAL A 83 -16.45 4.04 9.39
CA VAL A 83 -17.88 4.38 9.37
C VAL A 83 -18.74 3.13 9.48
N SER A 84 -19.88 3.27 10.16
CA SER A 84 -20.91 2.23 10.18
C SER A 84 -21.86 2.33 8.98
N ASN A 85 -22.04 3.55 8.46
CA ASN A 85 -22.91 3.86 7.36
C ASN A 85 -22.48 5.16 6.67
N LEU A 86 -22.63 5.24 5.34
CA LEU A 86 -22.41 6.43 4.52
C LEU A 86 -23.70 7.23 4.27
N ASN A 87 -24.83 6.83 4.84
CA ASN A 87 -26.08 7.58 4.75
C ASN A 87 -26.01 8.85 5.62
N GLY A 88 -26.11 10.02 4.99
CA GLY A 88 -26.06 11.33 5.64
C GLY A 88 -24.65 11.93 5.72
N TYR A 89 -24.47 12.95 6.56
CA TYR A 89 -23.20 13.70 6.74
C TYR A 89 -22.78 13.83 8.22
N LYS A 90 -23.24 12.90 9.06
CA LYS A 90 -23.20 13.04 10.53
C LYS A 90 -21.79 13.00 11.12
N THR A 91 -20.82 12.35 10.49
CA THR A 91 -19.44 12.26 10.98
C THR A 91 -18.47 12.91 10.01
N SER A 92 -17.35 13.42 10.53
CA SER A 92 -16.25 13.99 9.72
C SER A 92 -15.69 12.99 8.71
N ASN A 93 -15.67 11.69 9.05
CA ASN A 93 -15.27 10.62 8.13
C ASN A 93 -16.23 10.49 6.94
N VAL A 94 -17.55 10.46 7.19
CA VAL A 94 -18.55 10.37 6.11
C VAL A 94 -18.49 11.61 5.23
N ARG A 95 -18.42 12.81 5.83
CA ARG A 95 -18.32 14.07 5.07
C ARG A 95 -17.10 14.08 4.16
N TYR A 96 -15.92 13.76 4.69
CA TYR A 96 -14.69 13.70 3.91
C TYR A 96 -14.83 12.76 2.70
N ILE A 97 -15.37 11.55 2.91
CA ILE A 97 -15.55 10.59 1.81
C ILE A 97 -16.45 11.17 0.72
N ARG A 98 -17.61 11.70 1.10
CA ARG A 98 -18.59 12.23 0.15
C ARG A 98 -18.05 13.44 -0.62
N ASP A 99 -17.30 14.30 0.05
CA ASP A 99 -16.77 15.53 -0.53
C ASP A 99 -15.61 15.26 -1.51
N HIS A 100 -14.81 14.20 -1.30
CA HIS A 100 -13.55 14.01 -2.03
C HIS A 100 -13.55 12.82 -3.00
N ILE A 101 -14.44 11.83 -2.85
CA ILE A 101 -14.36 10.59 -3.64
C ILE A 101 -14.56 10.81 -5.15
N HIS A 102 -15.46 11.73 -5.52
CA HIS A 102 -15.75 12.04 -6.92
C HIS A 102 -14.63 12.84 -7.61
N ASP A 103 -13.88 13.63 -6.86
CA ASP A 103 -12.75 14.41 -7.38
C ASP A 103 -11.48 13.56 -7.44
N ALA A 104 -11.28 12.67 -6.47
CA ALA A 104 -10.09 11.83 -6.40
C ALA A 104 -10.12 10.65 -7.38
N LEU A 105 -11.30 10.08 -7.68
CA LEU A 105 -11.39 8.88 -8.52
C LEU A 105 -10.95 9.10 -9.97
N PRO A 106 -11.44 10.12 -10.72
CA PRO A 106 -11.08 10.30 -12.12
C PRO A 106 -9.57 10.39 -12.40
N PRO A 107 -8.78 11.23 -11.70
CA PRO A 107 -7.35 11.31 -11.95
C PRO A 107 -6.64 10.00 -11.55
N TYR A 108 -7.06 9.35 -10.46
CA TYR A 108 -6.45 8.10 -10.03
C TYR A 108 -6.73 6.92 -10.98
N LYS A 109 -7.96 6.82 -11.49
CA LYS A 109 -8.37 5.78 -12.44
C LYS A 109 -7.67 5.90 -13.79
N ASN A 110 -7.30 7.11 -14.18
CA ASN A 110 -6.70 7.38 -15.49
C ASN A 110 -5.16 7.36 -15.46
N LEU A 111 -4.54 6.94 -14.36
CA LEU A 111 -3.10 6.76 -14.28
C LEU A 111 -2.61 5.73 -15.31
N ALA A 112 -1.68 6.12 -16.17
CA ALA A 112 -0.87 5.18 -16.94
C ALA A 112 0.16 4.56 -15.99
N LEU A 113 0.13 3.24 -15.83
CA LEU A 113 1.02 2.50 -14.90
C LEU A 113 1.70 1.30 -15.59
N ASP A 114 1.73 1.26 -16.92
CA ASP A 114 2.32 0.16 -17.68
C ASP A 114 3.85 0.10 -17.56
N LYS A 115 4.50 1.22 -17.21
CA LYS A 115 5.96 1.32 -17.05
C LYS A 115 6.45 1.13 -15.62
N VAL A 116 5.55 1.22 -14.63
CA VAL A 116 5.90 1.00 -13.22
C VAL A 116 5.89 -0.48 -12.87
N ASN A 117 6.46 -0.81 -11.72
CA ASN A 117 6.59 -2.19 -11.29
C ASN A 117 5.23 -2.85 -11.03
N LEU A 118 5.21 -4.18 -11.03
CA LEU A 118 3.97 -4.95 -10.88
C LEU A 118 3.33 -4.74 -9.50
N VAL A 119 4.13 -4.51 -8.45
CA VAL A 119 3.61 -4.25 -7.09
C VAL A 119 2.74 -3.00 -7.08
N THR A 120 3.19 -1.91 -7.70
CA THR A 120 2.44 -0.66 -7.84
C THR A 120 1.17 -0.89 -8.66
N GLN A 121 1.24 -1.65 -9.75
CA GLN A 121 0.06 -1.99 -10.56
C GLN A 121 -0.98 -2.82 -9.79
N ILE A 122 -0.52 -3.77 -8.95
CA ILE A 122 -1.38 -4.58 -8.08
C ILE A 122 -2.03 -3.67 -7.03
N ALA A 123 -1.26 -2.84 -6.34
CA ALA A 123 -1.75 -1.91 -5.33
C ALA A 123 -2.79 -0.96 -5.93
N TRP A 124 -2.52 -0.40 -7.10
CA TRP A 124 -3.44 0.47 -7.82
C TRP A 124 -4.78 -0.21 -8.13
N ASN A 125 -4.76 -1.41 -8.72
CA ASN A 125 -6.00 -2.16 -8.98
C ASN A 125 -6.75 -2.51 -7.69
N TRP A 126 -6.04 -2.95 -6.66
CA TRP A 126 -6.65 -3.27 -5.37
C TRP A 126 -7.32 -2.04 -4.73
N HIS A 127 -6.68 -0.88 -4.74
CA HIS A 127 -7.27 0.35 -4.21
C HIS A 127 -8.40 0.90 -5.09
N LEU A 128 -8.31 0.81 -6.42
CA LEU A 128 -9.42 1.17 -7.29
C LEU A 128 -10.67 0.33 -6.98
N ALA A 129 -10.51 -0.97 -6.75
CA ALA A 129 -11.62 -1.81 -6.34
C ALA A 129 -12.25 -1.32 -5.03
N ARG A 130 -11.43 -0.94 -4.03
CA ARG A 130 -11.93 -0.37 -2.76
C ARG A 130 -12.76 0.87 -2.98
N ILE A 131 -12.28 1.81 -3.80
CA ILE A 131 -13.02 3.04 -4.11
C ILE A 131 -14.36 2.73 -4.80
N PHE A 132 -14.40 1.78 -5.73
CA PHE A 132 -15.66 1.37 -6.35
C PHE A 132 -16.62 0.69 -5.36
N ILE A 133 -16.13 -0.07 -4.39
CA ILE A 133 -16.97 -0.62 -3.31
C ILE A 133 -17.56 0.51 -2.46
N ILE A 134 -16.77 1.54 -2.13
CA ILE A 134 -17.22 2.70 -1.37
C ILE A 134 -18.29 3.48 -2.15
N LEU A 135 -18.09 3.69 -3.46
CA LEU A 135 -19.10 4.30 -4.33
C LEU A 135 -20.39 3.46 -4.38
N ALA A 136 -20.27 2.14 -4.47
CA ALA A 136 -21.44 1.25 -4.43
C ALA A 136 -22.21 1.38 -3.11
N ASP A 137 -21.51 1.43 -1.98
CA ASP A 137 -22.12 1.62 -0.66
C ASP A 137 -22.79 2.99 -0.52
N MET A 138 -22.17 4.03 -1.07
CA MET A 138 -22.67 5.41 -1.02
C MET A 138 -23.89 5.64 -1.93
N GLU A 139 -23.87 5.09 -3.14
CA GLU A 139 -24.87 5.35 -4.19
C GLU A 139 -25.89 4.23 -4.33
N SER A 140 -25.69 3.09 -3.65
CA SER A 140 -26.50 1.88 -3.82
C SER A 140 -26.57 1.40 -5.29
N ASN A 141 -25.49 1.56 -6.04
CA ASN A 141 -25.40 1.22 -7.47
C ASN A 141 -24.50 0.00 -7.70
N TYR A 142 -25.12 -1.11 -8.13
CA TYR A 142 -24.42 -2.37 -8.35
C TYR A 142 -23.39 -2.34 -9.49
N SER A 143 -23.52 -1.42 -10.46
CA SER A 143 -22.51 -1.30 -11.54
C SER A 143 -21.11 -0.94 -11.01
N HIS A 144 -21.03 -0.30 -9.85
CA HIS A 144 -19.75 -0.07 -9.18
C HIS A 144 -19.17 -1.35 -8.58
N ILE A 145 -20.00 -2.28 -8.09
CA ILE A 145 -19.55 -3.61 -7.65
C ILE A 145 -18.95 -4.41 -8.83
N GLU A 146 -19.56 -4.34 -10.01
CA GLU A 146 -19.03 -4.97 -11.22
C GLU A 146 -17.63 -4.42 -11.57
N LYS A 147 -17.46 -3.09 -11.54
CA LYS A 147 -16.15 -2.45 -11.73
C LYS A 147 -15.14 -2.87 -10.66
N ALA A 148 -15.56 -2.97 -9.40
CA ALA A 148 -14.71 -3.45 -8.33
C ALA A 148 -14.21 -4.87 -8.62
N PHE A 149 -15.07 -5.80 -9.06
CA PHE A 149 -14.65 -7.15 -9.42
C PHE A 149 -13.68 -7.21 -10.59
N LEU A 150 -13.84 -6.35 -11.60
CA LEU A 150 -12.88 -6.24 -12.71
C LEU A 150 -11.47 -5.91 -12.19
N HIS A 151 -11.37 -4.93 -11.30
CA HIS A 151 -10.09 -4.54 -10.71
C HIS A 151 -9.53 -5.59 -9.74
N LEU A 152 -10.35 -6.23 -8.91
CA LEU A 152 -9.91 -7.32 -8.03
C LEU A 152 -9.38 -8.51 -8.82
N LYS A 153 -10.05 -8.88 -9.92
CA LYS A 153 -9.58 -9.92 -10.83
C LYS A 153 -8.23 -9.55 -11.43
N LYS A 154 -8.06 -8.30 -11.87
CA LYS A 154 -6.78 -7.85 -12.42
C LYS A 154 -5.65 -7.86 -11.38
N ALA A 155 -5.92 -7.39 -10.16
CA ALA A 155 -4.96 -7.44 -9.07
C ALA A 155 -4.53 -8.89 -8.75
N GLU A 156 -5.49 -9.81 -8.73
CA GLU A 156 -5.23 -11.24 -8.49
C GLU A 156 -4.40 -11.88 -9.60
N GLU A 157 -4.76 -11.63 -10.86
CA GLU A 157 -3.99 -12.09 -12.03
C GLU A 157 -2.56 -11.58 -12.03
N LEU A 158 -2.34 -10.31 -11.66
CA LEU A 158 -0.98 -9.74 -11.58
C LEU A 158 -0.21 -10.32 -10.39
N SER A 159 -0.86 -10.54 -9.25
CA SER A 159 -0.23 -11.10 -8.05
C SER A 159 0.22 -12.56 -8.20
N THR A 160 -0.40 -13.32 -9.10
CA THR A 160 -0.06 -14.73 -9.34
C THR A 160 1.01 -14.94 -10.42
N LYS A 161 1.38 -13.89 -11.18
CA LYS A 161 2.45 -13.93 -12.21
C LYS A 161 3.85 -13.89 -11.60
N SER A 162 4.17 -14.88 -10.77
CA SER A 162 5.44 -14.99 -10.04
C SER A 162 6.69 -14.99 -10.91
N GLN A 163 6.60 -15.46 -12.15
CA GLN A 163 7.70 -15.49 -13.11
C GLN A 163 8.14 -14.11 -13.62
N GLN A 164 7.27 -13.09 -13.48
CA GLN A 164 7.54 -11.72 -13.92
C GLN A 164 7.96 -10.80 -12.77
N LEU A 165 7.99 -11.32 -11.54
CA LEU A 165 8.29 -10.55 -10.33
C LEU A 165 9.74 -10.78 -9.91
N ALA A 166 10.46 -9.71 -9.60
CA ALA A 166 11.76 -9.80 -8.95
C ALA A 166 11.60 -10.41 -7.54
N GLN A 167 12.63 -11.09 -7.03
CA GLN A 167 12.58 -11.73 -5.71
C GLN A 167 12.19 -10.76 -4.57
N LYS A 168 12.64 -9.50 -4.66
CA LYS A 168 12.28 -8.44 -3.71
C LYS A 168 10.77 -8.12 -3.72
N GLU A 169 10.15 -8.15 -4.89
CA GLU A 169 8.72 -7.90 -5.07
C GLU A 169 7.88 -9.07 -4.57
N LEU A 170 8.32 -10.31 -4.85
CA LEU A 170 7.70 -11.52 -4.29
C LEU A 170 7.73 -11.51 -2.76
N LYS A 171 8.84 -11.06 -2.17
CA LYS A 171 8.95 -10.91 -0.71
C LYS A 171 7.98 -9.85 -0.19
N GLN A 172 7.93 -8.67 -0.81
CA GLN A 172 7.00 -7.60 -0.43
C GLN A 172 5.53 -8.04 -0.51
N LEU A 173 5.12 -8.71 -1.59
CA LEU A 173 3.74 -9.20 -1.74
C LEU A 173 3.37 -10.26 -0.70
N LYS A 174 4.33 -11.13 -0.34
CA LYS A 174 4.17 -12.13 0.74
C LYS A 174 4.06 -11.45 2.11
N ASP A 175 4.95 -10.51 2.41
CA ASP A 175 5.00 -9.81 3.69
C ASP A 175 3.71 -9.01 3.94
N ILE A 176 3.15 -8.40 2.88
CA ILE A 176 1.91 -7.62 2.95
C ILE A 176 0.65 -8.51 2.92
N SER A 177 0.77 -9.81 2.62
CA SER A 177 -0.36 -10.74 2.45
C SER A 177 -1.39 -10.26 1.43
N ILE A 178 -0.94 -9.79 0.26
CA ILE A 178 -1.81 -9.15 -0.76
C ILE A 178 -3.00 -10.01 -1.19
N HIS A 179 -2.84 -11.34 -1.27
CA HIS A 179 -3.93 -12.25 -1.59
C HIS A 179 -5.06 -12.22 -0.55
N LYS A 180 -4.71 -12.10 0.73
CA LYS A 180 -5.72 -11.94 1.80
C LYS A 180 -6.43 -10.59 1.67
N MET A 181 -5.72 -9.54 1.29
CA MET A 181 -6.30 -8.20 1.09
C MET A 181 -7.24 -8.16 -0.12
N ILE A 182 -6.88 -8.77 -1.25
CA ILE A 182 -7.76 -8.90 -2.42
C ILE A 182 -9.01 -9.73 -2.05
N LEU A 183 -8.82 -10.85 -1.37
CA LEU A 183 -9.93 -11.72 -0.96
C LEU A 183 -10.87 -11.01 0.03
N ARG A 184 -10.34 -10.19 0.93
CA ARG A 184 -11.12 -9.33 1.81
C ARG A 184 -11.99 -8.36 1.01
N GLU A 185 -11.43 -7.67 0.03
CA GLU A 185 -12.22 -6.74 -0.77
C GLU A 185 -13.25 -7.46 -1.65
N ARG A 186 -13.01 -8.71 -2.05
CA ARG A 186 -14.05 -9.55 -2.66
C ARG A 186 -15.21 -9.80 -1.69
N ILE A 187 -14.94 -10.09 -0.42
CA ILE A 187 -15.99 -10.26 0.61
C ILE A 187 -16.77 -8.95 0.76
N ASN A 188 -16.08 -7.81 0.85
CA ASN A 188 -16.72 -6.50 0.94
C ASN A 188 -17.62 -6.23 -0.27
N ALA A 189 -17.12 -6.47 -1.49
CA ALA A 189 -17.87 -6.29 -2.73
C ALA A 189 -19.13 -7.16 -2.77
N TYR A 190 -19.03 -8.46 -2.45
CA TYR A 190 -20.19 -9.35 -2.39
C TYR A 190 -21.18 -8.97 -1.28
N ALA A 191 -20.70 -8.57 -0.10
CA ALA A 191 -21.58 -8.15 0.98
C ALA A 191 -22.35 -6.88 0.63
N ILE A 192 -21.69 -5.86 0.06
CA ILE A 192 -22.37 -4.65 -0.42
C ILE A 192 -23.29 -4.99 -1.61
N GLY A 193 -22.87 -5.85 -2.52
CA GLY A 193 -23.69 -6.35 -3.63
C GLY A 193 -25.00 -6.98 -3.15
N TYR A 194 -24.92 -7.89 -2.18
CA TYR A 194 -26.09 -8.47 -1.52
C TYR A 194 -26.93 -7.41 -0.80
N PHE A 195 -26.30 -6.45 -0.11
CA PHE A 195 -27.04 -5.37 0.54
C PHE A 195 -27.89 -4.57 -0.46
N ILE A 196 -27.35 -4.29 -1.65
CA ILE A 196 -28.02 -3.54 -2.72
C ILE A 196 -29.12 -4.37 -3.40
N LYS A 197 -28.78 -5.55 -3.92
CA LYS A 197 -29.67 -6.34 -4.79
C LYS A 197 -30.49 -7.41 -4.09
N LYS A 198 -30.11 -7.81 -2.87
CA LYS A 198 -30.67 -8.95 -2.12
C LYS A 198 -30.53 -10.30 -2.85
N GLU A 199 -29.59 -10.41 -3.79
CA GLU A 199 -29.30 -11.67 -4.50
C GLU A 199 -28.57 -12.66 -3.58
N GLN A 200 -29.20 -13.80 -3.31
CA GLN A 200 -28.66 -14.80 -2.37
C GLN A 200 -27.27 -15.33 -2.76
N GLN A 201 -26.95 -15.33 -4.05
CA GLN A 201 -25.65 -15.77 -4.55
C GLN A 201 -24.50 -14.93 -3.99
N ASP A 202 -24.65 -13.60 -3.95
CA ASP A 202 -23.63 -12.70 -3.40
C ASP A 202 -23.40 -12.97 -1.91
N PHE A 203 -24.47 -13.19 -1.14
CA PHE A 203 -24.35 -13.58 0.27
C PHE A 203 -23.58 -14.89 0.44
N LEU A 204 -23.90 -15.91 -0.35
CA LEU A 204 -23.22 -17.21 -0.30
C LEU A 204 -21.74 -17.10 -0.68
N LEU A 205 -21.41 -16.28 -1.68
CA LEU A 205 -20.03 -16.03 -2.10
C LEU A 205 -19.24 -15.27 -1.02
N ALA A 206 -19.83 -14.23 -0.42
CA ALA A 206 -19.22 -13.51 0.71
C ALA A 206 -18.90 -14.47 1.86
N LYS A 207 -19.86 -15.33 2.26
CA LYS A 207 -19.65 -16.31 3.34
C LYS A 207 -18.61 -17.37 2.99
N LYS A 208 -18.62 -17.89 1.76
CA LYS A 208 -17.63 -18.88 1.29
C LYS A 208 -16.22 -18.32 1.38
N HIS A 209 -16.01 -17.09 0.90
CA HIS A 209 -14.71 -16.43 0.97
C HIS A 209 -14.30 -16.10 2.41
N LEU A 210 -15.24 -15.65 3.25
CA LEU A 210 -14.97 -15.40 4.66
C LEU A 210 -14.49 -16.66 5.39
N LYS A 211 -15.16 -17.80 5.15
CA LYS A 211 -14.76 -19.08 5.75
C LYS A 211 -13.32 -19.45 5.40
N SER A 212 -12.86 -19.15 4.18
CA SER A 212 -11.48 -19.42 3.76
C SER A 212 -10.43 -18.52 4.43
N LEU A 213 -10.84 -17.38 5.00
CA LEU A 213 -9.96 -16.48 5.75
C LEU A 213 -9.92 -16.75 7.26
N GLY A 214 -10.80 -17.60 7.78
CA GLY A 214 -10.93 -17.87 9.22
C GLY A 214 -12.30 -17.56 9.81
N GLY A 215 -13.29 -17.15 9.01
CA GLY A 215 -14.65 -16.89 9.48
C GLY A 215 -14.85 -15.49 10.07
N CYS A 216 -15.87 -15.35 10.92
CA CYS A 216 -16.29 -14.04 11.46
C CYS A 216 -15.22 -13.38 12.34
N ASP A 217 -14.31 -14.14 12.93
CA ASP A 217 -13.20 -13.62 13.75
C ASP A 217 -12.24 -12.72 12.96
N VAL A 218 -12.20 -12.88 11.63
CA VAL A 218 -11.41 -12.02 10.75
C VAL A 218 -11.99 -10.60 10.70
N LEU A 219 -13.30 -10.47 10.87
CA LEU A 219 -13.97 -9.19 10.84
C LEU A 219 -13.88 -8.45 12.18
N THR A 220 -13.63 -9.12 13.30
CA THR A 220 -13.56 -8.48 14.63
C THR A 220 -12.22 -7.79 14.91
N ASN A 221 -11.21 -7.95 14.03
CA ASN A 221 -9.93 -7.25 14.15
C ASN A 221 -10.02 -5.80 13.61
N GLU A 222 -9.55 -4.82 14.38
CA GLU A 222 -9.69 -3.37 14.11
C GLU A 222 -9.16 -2.90 12.75
N ARG A 223 -8.17 -3.58 12.17
CA ARG A 223 -7.66 -3.25 10.83
C ARG A 223 -8.59 -3.71 9.69
N PHE A 224 -9.63 -4.49 10.03
CA PHE A 224 -10.45 -5.28 9.12
C PHE A 224 -11.93 -4.90 9.05
N PHE A 225 -12.36 -3.96 9.90
CA PHE A 225 -13.77 -3.81 10.24
C PHE A 225 -14.51 -2.81 9.36
N HIS A 226 -15.69 -3.20 8.85
CA HIS A 226 -16.75 -2.27 8.44
C HIS A 226 -18.08 -2.85 8.94
N LYS A 227 -18.72 -2.18 9.93
CA LYS A 227 -19.87 -2.72 10.69
C LYS A 227 -21.01 -3.21 9.80
N LYS A 228 -21.30 -2.49 8.70
CA LYS A 228 -22.33 -2.90 7.73
C LYS A 228 -22.04 -4.28 7.12
N ILE A 229 -20.79 -4.57 6.78
CA ILE A 229 -20.40 -5.84 6.14
C ILE A 229 -20.66 -7.01 7.09
N ALA A 230 -20.20 -6.89 8.34
CA ALA A 230 -20.39 -7.92 9.36
C ALA A 230 -21.87 -8.22 9.60
N ASN A 231 -22.70 -7.18 9.71
CA ASN A 231 -24.14 -7.33 9.88
C ASN A 231 -24.79 -8.01 8.67
N VAL A 232 -24.42 -7.60 7.45
CA VAL A 232 -25.00 -8.12 6.21
C VAL A 232 -24.74 -9.61 6.03
N ILE A 233 -23.59 -10.11 6.48
CA ILE A 233 -23.23 -11.53 6.37
C ILE A 233 -23.52 -12.34 7.64
N ASN A 234 -24.30 -11.79 8.57
CA ASN A 234 -24.72 -12.41 9.83
C ASN A 234 -23.53 -12.90 10.69
N CYS A 235 -22.50 -12.07 10.82
CA CYS A 235 -21.43 -12.31 11.78
C CYS A 235 -21.77 -11.62 13.11
N PRO A 236 -21.70 -12.32 14.26
CA PRO A 236 -21.95 -11.71 15.55
C PRO A 236 -20.90 -10.63 15.82
N TYR A 237 -21.37 -9.43 16.14
CA TYR A 237 -20.51 -8.32 16.52
C TYR A 237 -20.18 -8.45 18.01
N LEU A 238 -18.89 -8.53 18.33
CA LEU A 238 -18.40 -8.20 19.67
C LEU A 238 -18.33 -6.67 19.72
N GLU A 239 -19.20 -6.04 20.50
CA GLU A 239 -19.06 -4.64 20.89
C GLU A 239 -17.75 -4.47 21.67
N LEU A 240 -16.63 -4.35 20.95
CA LEU A 240 -15.44 -3.73 21.49
C LEU A 240 -15.79 -2.26 21.63
N THR A 241 -16.11 -1.87 22.86
CA THR A 241 -16.32 -0.52 23.34
C THR A 241 -15.18 0.38 22.85
N GLN A 242 -15.39 1.02 21.70
CA GLN A 242 -14.65 2.26 21.43
C GLN A 242 -15.26 3.32 22.35
N PRO A 243 -14.44 4.05 23.13
CA PRO A 243 -14.96 5.17 23.88
C PRO A 243 -15.58 6.12 22.86
N GLU A 244 -16.89 6.32 22.96
CA GLU A 244 -17.53 7.45 22.30
C GLU A 244 -16.81 8.68 22.79
N ASN A 245 -15.98 9.26 21.93
CA ASN A 245 -15.47 10.60 22.14
C ASN A 245 -16.70 11.50 22.21
N ASN A 246 -17.10 11.82 23.44
CA ASN A 246 -17.96 12.94 23.75
C ASN A 246 -17.27 14.18 23.18
N GLU A 247 -17.58 14.51 21.93
CA GLU A 247 -17.40 15.85 21.41
C GLU A 247 -18.24 16.76 22.30
N VAL A 248 -17.55 17.40 23.25
CA VAL A 248 -18.09 18.49 24.05
C VAL A 248 -18.57 19.54 23.06
N ARG A 249 -19.90 19.63 22.92
CA ARG A 249 -20.56 20.84 22.41
C ARG A 249 -20.21 21.96 23.38
N THR A 250 -19.25 22.80 23.00
CA THR A 250 -19.21 24.17 23.51
C THR A 250 -20.29 24.94 22.77
N GLU A 251 -21.32 25.34 23.53
CA GLU A 251 -22.31 26.37 23.17
C GLU A 251 -21.64 27.72 22.91
#